data_AF-A0A9I9E3R3-F1
#
_entry.id   AF-A0A9I9E3R3-F1
#
_cell.length_a   1.000
_cell.length_b   1.000
_cell.length_c   1.000
_cell.angle_alpha   90.00
_cell.angle_beta   90.00
_cell.angle_gamma   90.00
#
_symmetry.space_group_name_H-M   'P 1'
#
loop_
_entity.id
_entity.type
_entity.pdbx_description
1 polymer ?
#
loop_
_entity_poly.entity_id
_entity_poly.type
_entity_poly.pdbx_seq_one_letter_code
_entity_poly.pdbx_strand_id
1 'polypeptide(L)'
;MTIALGAEKPISPHAVRFSQAIGVCVRKTFPVRCLKWEDVGREYIEVVKGDLQRLFVLDFNDQAMNRFVEHQMLTTFKEFRADCSRYFKKYSDPEEARANPPNALVGRDEDWHFLCDHYISRAFQYKLAERKGEPVDRVELFRKTHVRAGTFVSQAAEDAHNQMLELQSQPTPEGSQPLSEDEICDQVLGRRPGYSKV
;
A
#
# COMPACT_ATOMS: atom_id res chain seq x y z
N MET A 1 18.89 -29.75 17.16
CA MET A 1 19.44 -28.51 17.73
C MET A 1 18.37 -27.94 18.63
N THR A 2 18.63 -27.87 19.95
CA THR A 2 17.64 -27.44 20.96
C THR A 2 17.98 -26.01 21.38
N ILE A 3 17.05 -25.07 21.20
CA ILE A 3 17.25 -23.66 21.54
C ILE A 3 16.70 -23.41 22.94
N ALA A 4 17.52 -22.86 23.83
CA ALA A 4 17.10 -22.42 25.16
C ALA A 4 16.22 -21.16 25.06
N LEU A 5 15.10 -21.14 25.79
CA LEU A 5 14.20 -20.00 25.90
C LEU A 5 14.92 -18.83 26.62
N GLY A 6 15.16 -17.74 25.90
CA GLY A 6 15.70 -16.48 26.46
C GLY A 6 16.83 -15.81 25.67
N ALA A 7 17.37 -16.44 24.62
CA ALA A 7 18.38 -15.81 23.76
C ALA A 7 17.72 -15.07 22.57
N GLU A 8 17.81 -13.74 22.53
CA GLU A 8 17.15 -12.88 21.54
C GLU A 8 17.60 -13.03 20.08
N LYS A 9 18.59 -13.88 19.77
CA LYS A 9 18.81 -14.43 18.42
C LYS A 9 19.99 -15.40 18.44
N PRO A 10 19.80 -16.69 18.14
CA PRO A 10 20.90 -17.49 17.62
C PRO A 10 21.09 -17.12 16.14
N ILE A 11 22.08 -16.28 15.83
CA ILE A 11 22.49 -16.02 14.44
C ILE A 11 23.35 -17.20 13.98
N SER A 12 22.66 -18.25 13.53
CA SER A 12 23.27 -19.39 12.84
C SER A 12 23.66 -18.98 11.41
N PRO A 13 24.74 -19.53 10.80
CA PRO A 13 25.02 -19.39 9.37
C PRO A 13 23.83 -19.80 8.47
N HIS A 14 22.95 -20.65 9.00
CA HIS A 14 21.72 -21.06 8.34
C HIS A 14 20.61 -20.00 8.38
N ALA A 15 20.64 -19.04 9.32
CA ALA A 15 19.63 -17.99 9.42
C ALA A 15 19.63 -17.09 8.18
N VAL A 16 20.81 -16.71 7.67
CA VAL A 16 20.94 -15.92 6.44
C VAL A 16 20.38 -16.68 5.24
N ARG A 17 20.76 -17.95 5.08
CA ARG A 17 20.25 -18.82 4.00
C ARG A 17 18.75 -19.01 4.09
N PHE A 18 18.22 -19.14 5.30
CA PHE A 18 16.79 -19.31 5.57
C PHE A 18 16.01 -18.05 5.17
N SER A 19 16.42 -16.87 5.63
CA SER A 19 15.80 -15.61 5.25
C SER A 19 15.87 -15.36 3.73
N GLN A 20 17.00 -15.68 3.09
CA GLN A 20 17.13 -15.59 1.64
C GLN A 20 16.18 -16.52 0.91
N ALA A 21 16.04 -17.77 1.36
CA ALA A 21 15.12 -18.74 0.78
C ALA A 21 13.66 -18.27 0.91
N ILE A 22 13.25 -17.75 2.07
CA ILE A 22 11.94 -17.10 2.24
C ILE A 22 11.78 -15.96 1.23
N GLY A 23 12.80 -15.10 1.13
CA GLY A 23 12.88 -14.01 0.16
C GLY A 23 12.56 -14.45 -1.27
N VAL A 24 13.24 -15.49 -1.73
CA VAL A 24 13.06 -16.05 -3.07
C VAL A 24 11.67 -16.65 -3.24
N CYS A 25 11.20 -17.48 -2.30
CA CYS A 25 9.92 -18.15 -2.41
C CYS A 25 8.76 -17.15 -2.39
N VAL A 26 8.80 -16.14 -1.52
CA VAL A 26 7.78 -15.08 -1.48
C VAL A 26 7.75 -14.32 -2.81
N ARG A 27 8.90 -13.86 -3.32
CA ARG A 27 8.93 -13.11 -4.60
C ARG A 27 8.46 -13.94 -5.80
N LYS A 28 8.74 -15.24 -5.79
CA LYS A 28 8.32 -16.15 -6.86
C LYS A 28 6.83 -16.48 -6.80
N THR A 29 6.29 -16.71 -5.60
CA THR A 29 4.97 -17.31 -5.41
C THR A 29 3.88 -16.29 -5.10
N PHE A 30 4.18 -15.24 -4.32
CA PHE A 30 3.13 -14.37 -3.81
C PHE A 30 2.54 -13.48 -4.90
N PRO A 31 1.21 -13.30 -4.94
CA PRO A 31 0.55 -12.44 -5.90
C PRO A 31 0.79 -10.98 -5.51
N VAL A 32 1.60 -10.26 -6.28
CA VAL A 32 1.88 -8.84 -6.00
C VAL A 32 0.67 -7.94 -6.28
N ARG A 33 -0.41 -8.49 -6.85
CA ARG A 33 -1.70 -7.82 -6.98
C ARG A 33 -2.40 -7.62 -5.62
N CYS A 34 -2.13 -8.48 -4.64
CA CYS A 34 -2.64 -8.31 -3.28
C CYS A 34 -1.99 -7.09 -2.64
N LEU A 35 -2.78 -6.03 -2.41
CA LEU A 35 -2.27 -4.76 -1.89
C LEU A 35 -1.98 -4.84 -0.39
N LYS A 36 -2.63 -5.77 0.31
CA LYS A 36 -2.43 -6.05 1.73
C LYS A 36 -2.15 -7.54 1.96
N TRP A 37 -1.62 -7.86 3.13
CA TRP A 37 -1.32 -9.24 3.50
C TRP A 37 -2.57 -10.06 3.72
N GLU A 38 -3.61 -9.43 4.28
CA GLU A 38 -4.89 -10.05 4.56
C GLU A 38 -5.62 -10.48 3.28
N ASP A 39 -5.25 -9.88 2.15
CA ASP A 39 -5.76 -10.23 0.82
C ASP A 39 -5.00 -11.42 0.20
N VAL A 40 -3.90 -11.87 0.80
CA VAL A 40 -3.14 -13.04 0.32
C VAL A 40 -3.83 -14.31 0.80
N GLY A 41 -4.28 -15.12 -0.16
CA GLY A 41 -4.91 -16.41 0.13
C GLY A 41 -3.96 -17.37 0.85
N ARG A 42 -4.54 -18.21 1.72
CA ARG A 42 -3.76 -19.20 2.50
C ARG A 42 -3.02 -20.19 1.62
N GLU A 43 -3.54 -20.48 0.42
CA GLU A 43 -2.92 -21.36 -0.56
C GLU A 43 -1.50 -20.91 -0.93
N TYR A 44 -1.24 -19.60 -1.05
CA TYR A 44 0.10 -19.10 -1.36
C TYR A 44 1.07 -19.27 -0.19
N ILE A 45 0.57 -19.04 1.03
CA ILE A 45 1.32 -19.23 2.27
C ILE A 45 1.72 -20.70 2.40
N GLU A 46 0.79 -21.62 2.19
CA GLU A 46 1.04 -23.06 2.27
C GLU A 46 1.99 -23.57 1.18
N VAL A 47 1.92 -23.03 -0.04
CA VAL A 47 2.90 -23.35 -1.10
C VAL A 47 4.31 -22.95 -0.68
N VAL A 48 4.51 -21.74 -0.15
CA VAL A 48 5.83 -21.29 0.29
C VAL A 48 6.31 -22.11 1.49
N LYS A 49 5.43 -22.46 2.44
CA LYS A 49 5.78 -23.37 3.53
C LYS A 49 6.26 -24.73 3.01
N GLY A 50 5.52 -25.31 2.06
CA GLY A 50 5.91 -26.57 1.41
C GLY A 50 7.28 -26.49 0.73
N ASP A 51 7.57 -25.39 0.02
CA ASP A 51 8.88 -25.17 -0.61
C ASP A 51 10.00 -25.00 0.43
N LEU A 52 9.74 -24.32 1.54
CA LEU A 52 10.70 -24.19 2.64
C LEU A 52 10.96 -25.54 3.33
N GLN A 53 9.94 -26.38 3.50
CA GLN A 53 10.09 -27.74 4.06
C GLN A 53 10.95 -28.66 3.18
N ARG A 54 10.99 -28.43 1.87
CA ARG A 54 11.89 -29.16 0.97
C ARG A 54 13.36 -28.76 1.15
N LEU A 55 13.61 -27.53 1.59
CA LEU A 55 14.94 -26.95 1.74
C LEU A 55 15.48 -27.07 3.18
N PHE A 56 14.59 -27.12 4.16
CA PHE A 56 14.91 -27.09 5.59
C PHE A 56 14.03 -28.05 6.37
N VAL A 57 14.56 -28.63 7.45
CA VAL A 57 13.78 -29.44 8.39
C VAL A 57 12.97 -28.50 9.28
N LEU A 58 11.71 -28.27 8.92
CA LEU A 58 10.78 -27.37 9.62
C LEU A 58 9.54 -28.14 10.08
N ASP A 59 9.21 -27.97 11.35
CA ASP A 59 7.92 -28.42 11.89
C ASP A 59 6.97 -27.21 11.97
N PHE A 60 5.98 -27.16 11.09
CA PHE A 60 4.95 -26.13 11.12
C PHE A 60 3.79 -26.44 12.08
N ASN A 61 3.78 -27.61 12.72
CA ASN A 61 2.89 -27.84 13.85
C ASN A 61 3.36 -27.08 15.10
N ASP A 62 4.66 -26.76 15.17
CA ASP A 62 5.18 -25.81 16.15
C ASP A 62 4.65 -24.40 15.83
N GLN A 63 3.82 -23.88 16.74
CA GLN A 63 3.15 -22.60 16.56
C GLN A 63 4.13 -21.42 16.51
N ALA A 64 5.24 -21.49 17.26
CA ALA A 64 6.24 -20.42 17.27
C ALA A 64 7.00 -20.38 15.94
N MET A 65 7.39 -21.55 15.41
CA MET A 65 7.99 -21.68 14.09
C MET A 65 7.05 -21.20 12.99
N ASN A 66 5.79 -21.64 13.03
CA ASN A 66 4.79 -21.22 12.04
C ASN A 66 4.59 -19.70 12.02
N ARG A 67 4.39 -19.09 13.20
CA ARG A 67 4.25 -17.63 13.34
C ARG A 67 5.50 -16.88 12.87
N PHE A 68 6.69 -17.39 13.19
CA PHE A 68 7.95 -16.78 12.76
C PHE A 68 8.05 -16.76 11.24
N VAL A 69 7.78 -17.88 10.57
CA VAL A 69 7.87 -17.97 9.11
C VAL A 69 6.82 -17.10 8.43
N GLU A 70 5.57 -17.13 8.88
CA GLU A 70 4.52 -16.24 8.33
C GLU A 70 4.86 -14.75 8.53
N HIS A 71 5.42 -14.39 9.68
CA HIS A 71 5.88 -13.02 9.94
C HIS A 71 7.04 -12.61 9.00
N GLN A 72 7.98 -13.52 8.72
CA GLN A 72 9.05 -13.27 7.76
C GLN A 72 8.52 -13.15 6.33
N MET A 73 7.54 -13.98 5.94
CA MET A 73 6.87 -13.85 4.64
C MET A 73 6.17 -12.50 4.50
N LEU A 74 5.41 -12.07 5.52
CA LEU A 74 4.75 -10.77 5.57
C LEU A 74 5.73 -9.61 5.42
N THR A 75 6.82 -9.64 6.18
CA THR A 75 7.85 -8.60 6.15
C THR A 75 8.50 -8.52 4.78
N THR A 76 8.92 -9.66 4.25
CA THR A 76 9.48 -9.79 2.89
C THR A 76 8.52 -9.28 1.82
N PHE A 77 7.22 -9.61 1.93
CA PHE A 77 6.20 -9.19 0.97
C PHE A 77 6.02 -7.67 0.96
N LYS A 78 5.98 -7.04 2.15
CA LYS A 78 5.90 -5.58 2.29
C LYS A 78 7.13 -4.89 1.70
N GLU A 79 8.32 -5.40 2.00
CA GLU A 79 9.58 -4.89 1.45
C GLU A 79 9.61 -5.00 -0.07
N PHE A 80 9.24 -6.16 -0.61
CA PHE A 80 9.19 -6.37 -2.05
C PHE A 80 8.26 -5.38 -2.77
N ARG A 81 7.07 -5.12 -2.22
CA ARG A 81 6.16 -4.10 -2.75
C ARG A 81 6.73 -2.68 -2.65
N ALA A 82 7.42 -2.36 -1.57
CA ALA A 82 8.08 -1.06 -1.40
C ALA A 82 9.21 -0.88 -2.42
N ASP A 83 9.98 -1.94 -2.69
CA ASP A 83 11.03 -1.94 -3.70
C ASP A 83 10.47 -1.75 -5.10
N CYS A 84 9.35 -2.40 -5.43
CA CYS A 84 8.64 -2.18 -6.71
C CYS A 84 8.20 -0.72 -6.86
N SER A 85 7.65 -0.11 -5.81
CA SER A 85 7.27 1.31 -5.83
C SER A 85 8.47 2.23 -5.99
N ARG A 86 9.59 1.94 -5.31
CA ARG A 86 10.83 2.72 -5.44
C ARG A 86 11.43 2.57 -6.84
N TYR A 87 11.34 1.38 -7.42
CA TYR A 87 11.81 1.09 -8.77
C TYR A 87 10.99 1.85 -9.82
N PHE A 88 9.66 1.80 -9.73
CA PHE A 88 8.76 2.56 -10.61
C PHE A 88 9.09 4.06 -10.61
N LYS A 89 9.33 4.63 -9.43
CA LYS A 89 9.67 6.06 -9.26
C LYS A 89 10.99 6.51 -9.91
N LYS A 90 11.84 5.59 -10.37
CA LYS A 90 13.06 5.94 -11.09
C LYS A 90 12.77 6.46 -12.50
N TYR A 91 11.61 6.11 -13.05
CA TYR A 91 11.17 6.53 -14.36
C TYR A 91 10.33 7.80 -14.24
N SER A 92 10.56 8.75 -15.15
CA SER A 92 9.69 9.93 -15.28
C SER A 92 8.46 9.64 -16.13
N ASP A 93 8.60 8.77 -17.13
CA ASP A 93 7.51 8.34 -18.00
C ASP A 93 6.90 7.01 -17.51
N PRO A 94 5.60 6.96 -17.19
CA PRO A 94 4.92 5.74 -16.77
C PRO A 94 4.86 4.66 -17.86
N GLU A 95 4.83 5.02 -19.14
CA GLU A 95 4.83 4.05 -20.24
C GLU A 95 6.21 3.38 -20.36
N GLU A 96 7.29 4.16 -20.26
CA GLU A 96 8.66 3.62 -20.13
C GLU A 96 8.78 2.68 -18.92
N ALA A 97 8.25 3.06 -17.76
CA ALA A 97 8.26 2.21 -16.57
C ALA A 97 7.53 0.87 -16.82
N ARG A 98 6.39 0.92 -17.53
CA ARG A 98 5.57 -0.26 -17.84
C ARG A 98 6.31 -1.25 -18.74
N ALA A 99 7.11 -0.76 -19.69
CA ALA A 99 7.91 -1.58 -20.59
C ALA A 99 9.13 -2.25 -19.90
N ASN A 100 9.52 -1.78 -18.71
CA ASN A 100 10.74 -2.22 -18.03
C ASN A 100 10.42 -2.80 -16.63
N PRO A 101 9.99 -4.07 -16.52
CA PRO A 101 9.76 -4.70 -15.23
C PRO A 101 11.07 -4.94 -14.45
N PRO A 102 11.04 -4.89 -13.10
CA PRO A 102 12.19 -5.27 -12.29
C PRO A 102 12.51 -6.76 -12.47
N ASN A 103 13.78 -7.15 -12.33
CA ASN A 103 14.25 -8.53 -12.54
C ASN A 103 13.42 -9.60 -11.80
N ALA A 104 12.90 -9.29 -10.61
CA ALA A 104 12.09 -10.19 -9.80
C ALA A 104 10.67 -10.45 -10.38
N LEU A 105 10.23 -9.64 -11.34
CA LEU A 105 8.93 -9.76 -12.02
C LEU A 105 9.07 -10.08 -13.52
N VAL A 106 10.28 -10.39 -14.00
CA VAL A 106 10.47 -10.86 -15.38
C VAL A 106 9.68 -12.17 -15.58
N GLY A 107 8.82 -12.20 -16.60
CA GLY A 107 7.88 -13.30 -16.85
C GLY A 107 6.58 -13.22 -16.02
N ARG A 108 6.39 -12.13 -15.27
CA ARG A 108 5.14 -11.78 -14.56
C ARG A 108 4.64 -10.42 -15.04
N ASP A 109 4.57 -10.23 -16.35
CA ASP A 109 4.31 -8.92 -16.97
C ASP A 109 2.96 -8.33 -16.55
N GLU A 110 1.91 -9.15 -16.45
CA GLU A 110 0.60 -8.71 -15.96
C GLU A 110 0.63 -8.16 -14.53
N ASP A 111 1.49 -8.73 -13.68
CA ASP A 111 1.65 -8.29 -12.30
C ASP A 111 2.36 -6.95 -12.23
N TRP A 112 3.38 -6.74 -13.07
CA TRP A 112 4.04 -5.45 -13.18
C TRP A 112 3.12 -4.38 -13.76
N HIS A 113 2.37 -4.71 -14.81
CA HIS A 113 1.36 -3.82 -15.38
C HIS A 113 0.31 -3.41 -14.35
N PHE A 114 -0.22 -4.36 -13.59
CA PHE A 114 -1.15 -4.07 -12.50
C PHE A 114 -0.55 -3.10 -11.47
N LEU A 115 0.73 -3.30 -11.09
CA LEU A 115 1.40 -2.39 -10.17
C LEU A 115 1.60 -1.00 -10.76
N CYS A 116 1.98 -0.89 -12.03
CA CYS A 116 2.09 0.40 -12.71
C CYS A 116 0.74 1.12 -12.72
N ASP A 117 -0.33 0.45 -13.15
CA ASP A 117 -1.69 1.01 -13.17
C ASP A 117 -2.11 1.43 -11.75
N HIS A 118 -1.76 0.64 -10.73
CA HIS A 118 -2.00 1.00 -9.33
C HIS A 118 -1.22 2.24 -8.89
N TYR A 119 0.06 2.38 -9.25
CA TYR A 119 0.89 3.52 -8.87
C TYR A 119 0.50 4.80 -9.61
N ILE A 120 0.08 4.69 -10.87
CA ILE A 120 -0.47 5.79 -11.66
C ILE A 120 -1.87 6.16 -11.16
N SER A 121 -2.59 5.22 -10.55
CA SER A 121 -3.94 5.45 -10.07
C SER A 121 -3.99 6.64 -9.12
N ARG A 122 -5.00 7.46 -9.32
CA ARG A 122 -5.14 8.70 -8.59
C ARG A 122 -5.36 8.48 -7.10
N ALA A 123 -6.10 7.42 -6.75
CA ALA A 123 -6.30 7.00 -5.36
C ALA A 123 -4.99 6.69 -4.63
N PHE A 124 -4.00 6.11 -5.33
CA PHE A 124 -2.68 5.86 -4.76
C PHE A 124 -1.87 7.15 -4.59
N GLN A 125 -1.84 8.01 -5.62
CA GLN A 125 -1.14 9.29 -5.56
C GLN A 125 -1.65 10.17 -4.41
N TYR A 126 -2.97 10.18 -4.16
CA TYR A 126 -3.53 10.90 -3.02
C TYR A 126 -3.12 10.35 -1.67
N LYS A 127 -3.23 9.03 -1.47
CA LYS A 127 -2.75 8.38 -0.24
C LYS A 127 -1.25 8.65 -0.01
N LEU A 128 -0.49 8.80 -1.08
CA LEU A 128 0.93 9.13 -1.01
C LEU A 128 1.14 10.60 -0.59
N ALA A 129 0.43 11.55 -1.18
CA ALA A 129 0.51 12.98 -0.84
C ALA A 129 0.05 13.25 0.61
N GLU A 130 -1.06 12.63 1.04
CA GLU A 130 -1.57 12.68 2.41
C GLU A 130 -0.51 12.18 3.42
N ARG A 131 0.14 11.05 3.13
CA ARG A 131 1.23 10.52 3.98
C ARG A 131 2.46 11.42 4.08
N LYS A 132 2.71 12.23 3.05
CA LYS A 132 3.83 13.18 3.04
C LYS A 132 3.47 14.52 3.69
N GLY A 133 2.21 14.73 4.07
CA GLY A 133 1.72 16.04 4.52
C GLY A 133 1.82 17.11 3.43
N GLU A 134 1.83 16.71 2.15
CA GLU A 134 1.72 17.65 1.05
C GLU A 134 0.29 18.25 1.09
N PRO A 135 0.12 19.58 0.97
CA PRO A 135 -1.19 20.20 0.94
C PRO A 135 -1.92 19.69 -0.31
N VAL A 136 -2.90 18.81 -0.10
CA VAL A 136 -3.79 18.34 -1.16
C VAL A 136 -5.04 19.20 -1.05
N ASP A 137 -5.32 19.99 -2.08
CA ASP A 137 -6.59 20.72 -2.14
C ASP A 137 -7.73 19.70 -2.07
N ARG A 138 -8.41 19.71 -0.93
CA ARG A 138 -9.41 18.69 -0.58
C ARG A 138 -10.71 18.90 -1.37
N VAL A 139 -10.99 20.14 -1.77
CA VAL A 139 -12.13 20.52 -2.63
C VAL A 139 -11.86 20.07 -4.07
N GLU A 140 -10.65 20.32 -4.59
CA GLU A 140 -10.24 19.83 -5.90
C GLU A 140 -10.22 18.29 -5.91
N LEU A 141 -9.68 17.66 -4.87
CA LEU A 141 -9.70 16.21 -4.69
C LEU A 141 -11.13 15.66 -4.77
N PHE A 142 -12.06 16.26 -4.03
CA PHE A 142 -13.46 15.84 -4.01
C PHE A 142 -14.07 15.86 -5.41
N ARG A 143 -14.00 17.00 -6.11
CA ARG A 143 -14.48 17.15 -7.50
C ARG A 143 -13.94 16.05 -8.38
N LYS A 144 -12.63 15.89 -8.32
CA LYS A 144 -11.89 15.18 -9.33
C LYS A 144 -12.09 13.66 -9.08
N THR A 145 -12.33 13.20 -7.84
CA THR A 145 -12.69 11.79 -7.53
C THR A 145 -14.16 11.45 -7.77
N HIS A 146 -15.03 12.45 -7.69
CA HIS A 146 -16.48 12.30 -7.87
C HIS A 146 -16.94 12.73 -9.27
N VAL A 147 -16.02 13.00 -10.21
CA VAL A 147 -16.32 13.25 -11.63
C VAL A 147 -15.77 12.11 -12.47
N ARG A 148 -16.62 11.55 -13.33
CA ARG A 148 -16.26 10.51 -14.30
C ARG A 148 -16.70 10.97 -15.69
N ALA A 149 -15.79 10.94 -16.66
CA ALA A 149 -16.04 11.39 -18.03
C ALA A 149 -16.65 12.81 -18.14
N GLY A 150 -16.31 13.71 -17.20
CA GLY A 150 -16.79 15.09 -17.17
C GLY A 150 -18.09 15.33 -16.40
N THR A 151 -18.75 14.28 -15.89
CA THR A 151 -19.99 14.40 -15.11
C THR A 151 -19.81 13.89 -13.68
N PHE A 152 -20.47 14.51 -12.71
CA PHE A 152 -20.47 14.00 -11.34
C PHE A 152 -21.11 12.62 -11.24
N VAL A 153 -20.60 11.79 -10.33
CA VAL A 153 -21.07 10.42 -10.10
C VAL A 153 -22.47 10.37 -9.48
N SER A 154 -22.93 11.46 -8.86
CA SER A 154 -24.28 11.62 -8.32
C SER A 154 -24.62 13.10 -8.12
N GLN A 155 -25.93 13.42 -8.09
CA GLN A 155 -26.41 14.78 -7.78
C GLN A 155 -25.93 15.26 -6.41
N ALA A 156 -25.97 14.39 -5.39
CA ALA A 156 -25.49 14.73 -4.06
C ALA A 156 -23.99 15.09 -4.04
N ALA A 157 -23.17 14.48 -4.90
CA ALA A 157 -21.76 14.83 -5.02
C ALA A 157 -21.58 16.17 -5.75
N GLU A 158 -22.41 16.47 -6.74
CA GLU A 158 -22.42 17.78 -7.40
C GLU A 158 -22.85 18.89 -6.44
N ASP A 159 -23.95 18.69 -5.70
CA ASP A 159 -24.47 19.65 -4.73
C ASP A 159 -23.45 19.92 -3.61
N ALA A 160 -22.80 18.87 -3.09
CA ALA A 160 -21.72 18.99 -2.11
C ALA A 160 -20.52 19.77 -2.67
N HIS A 161 -20.13 19.54 -3.93
CA HIS A 161 -19.03 20.29 -4.52
C HIS A 161 -19.39 21.77 -4.70
N ASN A 162 -20.60 22.07 -5.16
CA ASN A 162 -21.09 23.44 -5.32
C ASN A 162 -21.14 24.16 -3.96
N GLN A 163 -21.60 23.50 -2.91
CA GLN A 163 -21.60 24.04 -1.56
C GLN A 163 -20.18 24.36 -1.04
N MET A 164 -19.19 23.54 -1.37
CA MET A 164 -17.78 23.84 -1.04
C MET A 164 -17.29 25.10 -1.77
N LEU A 165 -17.61 25.26 -3.05
CA LEU A 165 -17.23 26.44 -3.84
C LEU A 165 -17.92 27.71 -3.32
N GLU A 166 -19.19 27.61 -2.93
CA GLU A 166 -19.91 28.72 -2.30
C GLU A 166 -19.21 29.18 -1.01
N LEU A 167 -18.83 28.25 -0.13
CA LEU A 167 -18.09 28.57 1.10
C LEU A 167 -16.70 29.17 0.83
N GLN A 168 -15.99 28.73 -0.21
CA GLN A 168 -14.73 29.34 -0.64
C GLN A 168 -14.90 30.77 -1.14
N SER A 169 -16.05 31.08 -1.75
CA SER A 169 -16.33 32.41 -2.31
C SER A 169 -16.84 33.44 -1.30
N GLN A 170 -17.16 33.01 -0.06
CA GLN A 170 -17.68 33.91 0.96
C GLN A 170 -16.59 34.87 1.47
N PRO A 171 -16.89 36.17 1.61
CA PRO A 171 -15.95 37.14 2.14
C PRO A 171 -15.69 36.87 3.62
N THR A 172 -14.43 36.94 4.01
CA THR A 172 -14.02 36.77 5.41
C THR A 172 -14.57 37.91 6.27
N PRO A 173 -15.34 37.64 7.34
CA PRO A 173 -15.77 38.66 8.28
C PRO A 173 -14.57 39.41 8.88
N GLU A 174 -14.70 40.74 9.04
CA GLU A 174 -13.63 41.59 9.57
C GLU A 174 -13.08 41.05 10.89
N GLY A 175 -11.79 40.70 10.91
CA GLY A 175 -11.08 40.17 12.08
C GLY A 175 -11.00 38.64 12.19
N SER A 176 -11.51 37.89 11.22
CA SER A 176 -11.38 36.41 11.16
C SER A 176 -10.44 35.95 10.04
N GLN A 177 -9.90 34.74 10.14
CA GLN A 177 -9.19 34.09 9.03
C GLN A 177 -10.21 33.42 8.10
N PRO A 178 -9.96 33.40 6.77
CA PRO A 178 -10.79 32.63 5.84
C PRO A 178 -10.77 31.15 6.21
N LEU A 179 -11.89 30.47 5.99
CA LEU A 179 -11.97 29.02 6.19
C LEU A 179 -10.94 28.32 5.31
N SER A 180 -10.19 27.39 5.90
CA SER A 180 -9.33 26.49 5.14
C SER A 180 -10.16 25.50 4.33
N GLU A 181 -9.60 24.98 3.24
CA GLU A 181 -10.25 23.98 2.39
C GLU A 181 -10.63 22.71 3.18
N ASP A 182 -9.84 22.37 4.20
CA ASP A 182 -10.10 21.28 5.13
C ASP A 182 -11.34 21.54 5.99
N GLU A 183 -11.49 22.75 6.52
CA GLU A 183 -12.66 23.15 7.31
C GLU A 183 -13.93 23.20 6.44
N ILE A 184 -13.81 23.70 5.20
CA ILE A 184 -14.91 23.74 4.24
C ILE A 184 -15.40 22.33 3.92
N CYS A 185 -14.48 21.41 3.61
CA CYS A 185 -14.85 20.04 3.34
C CYS A 185 -15.38 19.31 4.59
N ASP A 186 -14.88 19.61 5.79
CA ASP A 186 -15.38 19.03 7.06
C ASP A 186 -16.81 19.47 7.33
N GLN A 187 -17.14 20.72 7.00
CA GLN A 187 -18.47 21.29 7.16
C GLN A 187 -19.48 20.68 6.19
N VAL A 188 -19.08 20.45 4.93
CA VAL A 188 -19.97 19.90 3.89
C VAL A 188 -20.10 18.38 3.97
N LEU A 189 -18.99 17.66 4.14
CA LEU A 189 -18.97 16.19 4.12
C LEU A 189 -19.11 15.56 5.51
N GLY A 190 -19.04 16.38 6.57
CA GLY A 190 -18.95 15.95 7.95
C GLY A 190 -17.54 15.51 8.34
N ARG A 191 -17.17 15.71 9.61
CA ARG A 191 -15.96 15.13 10.19
C ARG A 191 -16.10 13.63 10.30
N ARG A 192 -15.23 12.86 9.64
CA ARG A 192 -15.01 11.46 9.99
C ARG A 192 -14.19 11.40 11.28
N PRO A 193 -14.67 10.74 12.37
CA PRO A 193 -13.83 10.47 13.53
C PRO A 193 -12.82 9.39 13.13
N GLY A 194 -11.64 9.79 12.66
CA GLY A 194 -10.63 8.86 12.19
C GLY A 194 -9.24 9.49 12.13
N TYR A 195 -8.44 9.16 13.13
CA TYR A 195 -7.00 9.43 13.28
C TYR A 195 -6.55 10.84 13.69
N SER A 196 -7.21 11.44 14.69
CA SER A 196 -6.43 12.24 15.66
C SER A 196 -5.84 11.26 16.67
N LYS A 197 -4.57 10.91 16.52
CA LYS A 197 -3.81 10.41 17.67
C LYS A 197 -3.58 11.61 18.58
N VAL A 198 -4.10 11.50 19.81
CA VAL A 198 -3.62 12.22 20.98
C VAL A 198 -2.14 11.87 21.19
#